data_AF-A0A961EX97-F1
#
_entry.id   AF-A0A961EX97-F1
#
_cell.length_a   1.000
_cell.length_b   1.000
_cell.length_c   1.000
_cell.angle_alpha   90.00
_cell.angle_beta   90.00
_cell.angle_gamma   90.00
#
_symmetry.space_group_name_H-M   'P 1'
#
loop_
_entity.id
_entity.type
_entity.pdbx_description
1 polymer ?
#
loop_
_entity_poly.entity_id
_entity_poly.type
_entity_poly.pdbx_seq_one_letter_code
_entity_poly.pdbx_strand_id
1 'polypeptide(L)'
;MYYFRSVSIALFLSLFLSCVAPQVQQNFAPPATIQLDNRSWKLGNANSKDVVSIAEYAPEGQTVENWKELITIINFSGDSDLDRLRNVVDLHRIVFYNKCPAGKFKILTEKKESIAVEHAYQGCGNYEHDVSLYILSDTAVVGVTYASKEPLSEEQVTYWYRKLAEGPAK
;
A
#
# COMPACT_ATOMS: atom_id res chain seq x y z
N MET A 1 20.11 76.90 -15.60
CA MET A 1 19.65 77.15 -14.22
C MET A 1 19.27 75.79 -13.63
N TYR A 2 20.05 75.34 -12.65
CA TYR A 2 19.93 74.03 -12.01
C TYR A 2 18.70 73.98 -11.10
N TYR A 3 17.93 72.89 -11.14
CA TYR A 3 17.21 72.41 -9.96
C TYR A 3 17.09 70.88 -9.99
N PHE A 4 17.97 70.25 -9.20
CA PHE A 4 17.83 68.90 -8.68
C PHE A 4 16.64 68.86 -7.71
N ARG A 5 15.73 67.89 -7.87
CA ARG A 5 14.94 67.38 -6.74
C ARG A 5 14.85 65.87 -6.80
N SER A 6 15.60 65.27 -5.89
CA SER A 6 15.55 63.89 -5.47
C SER A 6 14.14 63.46 -5.08
N VAL A 7 13.67 62.33 -5.59
CA VAL A 7 12.51 61.61 -5.06
C VAL A 7 12.96 60.23 -4.65
N SER A 8 12.75 59.96 -3.37
CA SER A 8 13.20 58.81 -2.60
C SER A 8 12.69 57.48 -3.17
N ILE A 9 13.61 56.56 -3.44
CA ILE A 9 13.29 55.14 -3.66
C ILE A 9 13.03 54.53 -2.27
N ALA A 10 11.75 54.43 -1.90
CA ALA A 10 11.35 53.63 -0.75
C ALA A 10 11.41 52.15 -1.13
N LEU A 11 12.52 51.48 -0.77
CA LEU A 11 12.62 50.03 -0.75
C LEU A 11 11.65 49.48 0.32
N PHE A 12 10.47 49.03 -0.10
CA PHE A 12 9.67 48.10 0.69
C PHE A 12 10.27 46.70 0.55
N LEU A 13 11.23 46.40 1.43
CA LEU A 13 11.74 45.04 1.62
C LEU A 13 10.67 44.25 2.39
N SER A 14 9.69 43.71 1.68
CA SER A 14 8.73 42.76 2.24
C SER A 14 9.46 41.46 2.56
N LEU A 15 9.92 41.32 3.81
CA LEU A 15 10.31 40.06 4.41
C LEU A 15 9.09 39.15 4.45
N PHE A 16 8.86 38.39 3.38
CA PHE A 16 8.05 37.19 3.45
C PHE A 16 8.85 36.19 4.29
N LEU A 17 8.64 36.25 5.61
CA LEU A 17 8.86 35.12 6.50
C LEU A 17 7.97 33.99 5.98
N SER A 18 8.51 33.20 5.05
CA SER A 18 7.95 31.92 4.69
C SER A 18 7.98 31.07 5.95
N CYS A 19 6.86 31.04 6.68
CA CYS A 19 6.57 29.96 7.61
C CYS A 19 6.60 28.67 6.78
N VAL A 20 7.77 28.05 6.67
CA VAL A 20 7.88 26.65 6.27
C VAL A 20 7.25 25.90 7.43
N ALA A 21 5.94 25.66 7.33
CA ALA A 21 5.27 24.77 8.26
C ALA A 21 6.02 23.43 8.20
N PRO A 22 6.58 22.94 9.30
CA PRO A 22 7.20 21.63 9.30
C PRO A 22 6.14 20.64 8.83
N GLN A 23 6.41 19.94 7.73
CA GLN A 23 5.54 18.86 7.29
C GLN A 23 5.58 17.81 8.40
N VAL A 24 4.49 17.73 9.17
CA VAL A 24 4.29 16.66 10.15
C VAL A 24 4.29 15.38 9.34
N GLN A 25 5.40 14.64 9.42
CA GLN A 25 5.48 13.28 8.94
C GLN A 25 4.42 12.51 9.73
N GLN A 26 3.28 12.21 9.11
CA GLN A 26 2.25 11.42 9.76
C GLN A 26 2.88 10.08 10.13
N ASN A 27 3.04 9.84 11.43
CA ASN A 27 3.59 8.60 11.93
C ASN A 27 2.62 7.47 11.56
N PHE A 28 3.00 6.67 10.57
CA PHE A 28 2.29 5.44 10.24
C PHE A 28 2.29 4.52 11.47
N ALA A 29 1.12 4.37 12.10
CA ALA A 29 0.91 3.56 13.28
C ALA A 29 -0.22 2.56 13.00
N PRO A 30 0.08 1.42 12.36
CA PRO A 30 -0.94 0.40 12.08
C PRO A 30 -1.50 -0.17 13.39
N PRO A 31 -2.77 -0.63 13.41
CA PRO A 31 -3.35 -1.25 14.59
C PRO A 31 -2.55 -2.51 14.97
N ALA A 32 -2.45 -2.78 16.27
CA ALA A 32 -1.72 -3.96 16.79
C ALA A 32 -2.37 -5.28 16.37
N THR A 33 -3.67 -5.26 16.08
CA THR A 33 -4.45 -6.41 15.61
C THR A 33 -5.47 -5.98 14.57
N ILE A 34 -5.78 -6.87 13.62
CA ILE A 34 -6.89 -6.72 12.68
C ILE A 34 -7.79 -7.97 12.68
N GLN A 35 -9.02 -7.80 12.22
CA GLN A 35 -10.00 -8.87 12.04
C GLN A 35 -10.46 -8.83 10.57
N LEU A 36 -10.05 -9.83 9.78
CA LEU A 36 -10.46 -9.98 8.37
C LEU A 36 -11.38 -11.20 8.18
N ASP A 37 -11.22 -12.19 9.03
CA ASP A 37 -12.07 -13.36 9.14
C ASP A 37 -12.45 -13.56 10.61
N ASN A 38 -12.74 -14.80 11.01
CA ASN A 38 -13.07 -15.10 12.41
C ASN A 38 -11.82 -15.24 13.29
N ARG A 39 -10.62 -14.89 12.77
CA ARG A 39 -9.34 -15.00 13.48
C ARG A 39 -8.75 -13.63 13.73
N SER A 40 -8.09 -13.49 14.89
CA SER A 40 -7.28 -12.32 15.19
C SER A 40 -5.93 -12.42 14.52
N TRP A 41 -5.56 -11.36 13.80
CA TRP A 41 -4.27 -11.23 13.12
C TRP A 41 -3.43 -10.19 13.85
N LYS A 42 -2.27 -10.61 14.34
CA LYS A 42 -1.38 -9.77 15.17
C LYS A 42 -0.29 -9.15 14.31
N LEU A 43 -0.07 -7.85 14.51
CA LEU A 43 1.03 -7.13 13.88
C LEU A 43 2.37 -7.74 14.31
N GLY A 44 3.16 -8.19 13.34
CA GLY A 44 4.52 -8.70 13.57
C GLY A 44 5.60 -7.76 13.03
N ASN A 45 5.32 -7.05 11.94
CA ASN A 45 6.24 -6.09 11.35
C ASN A 45 5.48 -4.86 10.81
N ALA A 46 6.08 -3.69 10.96
CA ALA A 46 5.58 -2.46 10.38
C ALA A 46 6.77 -1.58 9.98
N ASN A 47 6.71 -1.05 8.77
CA ASN A 47 7.72 -0.11 8.28
C ASN A 47 7.06 0.98 7.43
N SER A 48 7.65 2.16 7.43
CA SER A 48 7.23 3.26 6.59
C SER A 48 8.47 3.96 6.03
N LYS A 49 8.49 4.15 4.71
CA LYS A 49 9.54 4.86 4.02
C LYS A 49 8.94 5.70 2.90
N ASP A 50 9.21 7.00 2.95
CA ASP A 50 8.74 7.99 1.98
C ASP A 50 7.20 7.92 1.83
N VAL A 51 6.72 7.58 0.64
CA VAL A 51 5.29 7.48 0.31
C VAL A 51 4.74 6.05 0.45
N VAL A 52 5.52 5.11 0.98
CA VAL A 52 5.11 3.71 1.11
C VAL A 52 5.15 3.28 2.56
N SER A 53 4.05 2.72 3.05
CA SER A 53 4.01 2.04 4.34
C SER A 53 3.52 0.61 4.22
N ILE A 54 4.05 -0.27 5.04
CA ILE A 54 3.77 -1.70 5.05
C ILE A 54 3.51 -2.15 6.49
N ALA A 55 2.46 -2.93 6.69
CA ALA A 55 2.18 -3.66 7.92
C ALA A 55 1.89 -5.12 7.62
N GLU A 56 2.54 -6.01 8.36
CA GLU A 56 2.43 -7.46 8.19
C GLU A 56 1.89 -8.09 9.46
N TYR A 57 0.88 -8.94 9.28
CA TYR A 57 0.14 -9.58 10.34
C TYR A 57 0.15 -11.09 10.18
N ALA A 58 0.40 -11.79 11.28
CA ALA A 58 0.33 -13.24 11.35
C ALA A 58 -0.84 -13.66 12.26
N PRO A 59 -1.50 -14.80 11.98
CA PRO A 59 -2.56 -15.30 12.83
C PRO A 59 -1.99 -15.82 14.16
N GLU A 60 -2.86 -16.09 15.13
CA GLU A 60 -2.46 -16.66 16.42
C GLU A 60 -1.63 -17.95 16.25
N GLY A 61 -0.56 -18.06 17.04
CA GLY A 61 0.40 -19.16 16.98
C GLY A 61 1.48 -19.03 15.90
N GLN A 62 1.47 -17.96 15.10
CA GLN A 62 2.45 -17.68 14.05
C GLN A 62 3.11 -16.30 14.25
N THR A 63 4.25 -16.09 13.59
CA THR A 63 4.99 -14.82 13.50
C THR A 63 5.36 -14.54 12.04
N VAL A 64 5.77 -13.31 11.72
CA VAL A 64 6.20 -12.92 10.37
C VAL A 64 7.48 -13.65 9.91
N GLU A 65 8.21 -14.29 10.82
CA GLU A 65 9.38 -15.12 10.50
C GLU A 65 9.01 -16.58 10.21
N ASN A 66 7.93 -17.11 10.81
CA ASN A 66 7.58 -18.53 10.73
C ASN A 66 6.19 -18.81 10.13
N TRP A 67 5.54 -17.79 9.56
CA TRP A 67 4.18 -17.87 9.05
C TRP A 67 3.97 -18.99 8.01
N LYS A 68 2.75 -19.48 7.98
CA LYS A 68 2.13 -20.26 6.91
C LYS A 68 1.06 -19.46 6.18
N GLU A 69 0.43 -18.55 6.90
CA GLU A 69 -0.50 -17.55 6.36
C GLU A 69 -0.09 -16.15 6.83
N LEU A 70 -0.20 -15.15 5.95
CA LEU A 70 0.20 -13.78 6.25
C LEU A 70 -0.81 -12.81 5.64
N ILE A 71 -1.09 -11.72 6.35
CA ILE A 71 -1.76 -10.54 5.81
C ILE A 71 -0.76 -9.40 5.69
N THR A 72 -0.69 -8.80 4.51
CA THR A 72 0.12 -7.61 4.25
C THR A 72 -0.77 -6.46 3.81
N ILE A 73 -0.70 -5.34 4.54
CA ILE A 73 -1.32 -4.07 4.15
C ILE A 73 -0.21 -3.14 3.68
N ILE A 74 -0.30 -2.68 2.43
CA ILE A 74 0.61 -1.69 1.85
C ILE A 74 -0.18 -0.43 1.48
N ASN A 75 0.32 0.74 1.88
CA ASN A 75 -0.23 2.03 1.46
C ASN A 75 0.77 2.73 0.55
N PHE A 76 0.30 3.19 -0.60
CA PHE A 76 1.06 4.04 -1.53
C PHE A 76 0.47 5.46 -1.47
N SER A 77 0.95 6.28 -0.53
CA SER A 77 0.46 7.63 -0.24
C SER A 77 0.71 8.65 -1.35
N GLY A 78 -0.17 9.65 -1.43
CA GLY A 78 -0.15 10.74 -2.41
C GLY A 78 -1.34 10.68 -3.36
N ASP A 79 -1.42 11.63 -4.28
CA ASP A 79 -2.55 11.80 -5.20
C ASP A 79 -2.91 10.48 -5.89
N SER A 80 -4.14 10.05 -5.71
CA SER A 80 -4.62 8.74 -6.12
C SER A 80 -5.74 8.86 -7.13
N ASP A 81 -5.50 8.31 -8.31
CA ASP A 81 -6.47 8.17 -9.38
C ASP A 81 -6.47 6.73 -9.94
N LEU A 82 -7.35 6.50 -10.91
CA LEU A 82 -7.50 5.23 -11.59
C LEU A 82 -6.21 4.77 -12.29
N ASP A 83 -5.46 5.70 -12.88
CA ASP A 83 -4.22 5.38 -13.57
C ASP A 83 -3.14 4.97 -12.58
N ARG A 84 -3.06 5.64 -11.42
CA ARG A 84 -2.19 5.24 -10.32
C ARG A 84 -2.54 3.86 -9.77
N LEU A 85 -3.83 3.55 -9.58
CA LEU A 85 -4.26 2.22 -9.15
C LEU A 85 -3.76 1.14 -10.12
N ARG A 86 -3.95 1.34 -11.43
CA ARG A 86 -3.47 0.42 -12.47
C ARG A 86 -1.94 0.32 -12.48
N ASN A 87 -1.25 1.45 -12.37
CA ASN A 87 0.22 1.49 -12.32
C ASN A 87 0.77 0.71 -11.12
N VAL A 88 0.13 0.79 -9.94
CA VAL A 88 0.53 0.00 -8.77
C VAL A 88 0.40 -1.50 -9.03
N VAL A 89 -0.72 -1.94 -9.63
CA VAL A 89 -0.93 -3.35 -9.99
C VAL A 89 0.05 -3.82 -11.06
N ASP A 90 0.33 -2.99 -12.06
CA ASP A 90 1.30 -3.30 -13.11
C ASP A 90 2.73 -3.38 -12.56
N LEU A 91 3.12 -2.47 -11.67
CA LEU A 91 4.40 -2.53 -10.98
C LEU A 91 4.52 -3.80 -10.13
N HIS A 92 3.46 -4.18 -9.41
CA HIS A 92 3.43 -5.44 -8.68
C HIS A 92 3.66 -6.63 -9.63
N ARG A 93 2.93 -6.69 -10.75
CA ARG A 93 3.10 -7.75 -11.76
C ARG A 93 4.53 -7.79 -12.31
N ILE A 94 5.13 -6.65 -12.63
CA ILE A 94 6.51 -6.56 -13.12
C ILE A 94 7.50 -7.07 -12.07
N VAL A 95 7.39 -6.61 -10.83
CA VAL A 95 8.26 -7.03 -9.72
C VAL A 95 8.11 -8.53 -9.45
N PHE A 96 6.88 -9.03 -9.47
CA PHE A 96 6.56 -10.45 -9.34
C PHE A 96 7.27 -11.27 -10.42
N TYR A 97 7.11 -10.95 -11.69
CA TYR A 97 7.74 -11.70 -12.78
C TYR A 97 9.26 -11.57 -12.84
N ASN A 98 9.81 -10.44 -12.40
CA ASN A 98 11.26 -10.29 -12.24
C ASN A 98 11.82 -11.25 -11.18
N LYS A 99 11.05 -11.52 -10.10
CA LYS A 99 11.43 -12.46 -9.05
C LYS A 99 11.11 -13.92 -9.43
N CYS A 100 10.01 -14.15 -10.15
CA CYS A 100 9.54 -15.48 -10.51
C CYS A 100 8.95 -15.53 -11.94
N PRO A 101 9.79 -15.70 -12.97
CA PRO A 101 9.33 -15.76 -14.36
C PRO A 101 8.37 -16.92 -14.66
N ALA A 102 8.46 -18.02 -13.90
CA ALA A 102 7.59 -19.19 -14.02
C ALA A 102 6.28 -19.07 -13.20
N GLY A 103 6.12 -17.97 -12.46
CA GLY A 103 4.96 -17.73 -11.62
C GLY A 103 3.68 -17.49 -12.42
N LYS A 104 2.54 -17.58 -11.75
CA LYS A 104 1.23 -17.26 -12.32
C LYS A 104 0.73 -15.96 -11.72
N PHE A 105 0.20 -15.07 -12.55
CA PHE A 105 -0.43 -13.82 -12.14
C PHE A 105 -1.72 -13.63 -12.93
N LYS A 106 -2.82 -13.36 -12.24
CA LYS A 106 -4.16 -13.29 -12.83
C LYS A 106 -4.93 -12.14 -12.20
N ILE A 107 -5.56 -11.31 -13.03
CA ILE A 107 -6.56 -10.34 -12.57
C ILE A 107 -7.86 -11.10 -12.33
N LEU A 108 -8.37 -11.06 -11.10
CA LEU A 108 -9.65 -11.67 -10.72
C LEU A 108 -10.82 -10.74 -11.06
N THR A 109 -10.66 -9.45 -10.76
CA THR A 109 -11.66 -8.42 -11.06
C THR A 109 -10.99 -7.05 -11.21
N GLU A 110 -11.56 -6.21 -12.06
CA GLU A 110 -11.21 -4.80 -12.18
C GLU A 110 -12.53 -4.00 -12.10
N LYS A 111 -12.58 -3.09 -11.13
CA LYS A 111 -13.69 -2.17 -10.87
C LYS A 111 -13.15 -0.74 -10.89
N LYS A 112 -14.06 0.24 -10.89
CA LYS A 112 -13.71 1.67 -10.93
C LYS A 112 -12.78 2.12 -9.79
N GLU A 113 -12.81 1.46 -8.64
CA GLU A 113 -12.05 1.88 -7.46
C GLU A 113 -11.25 0.73 -6.84
N SER A 114 -11.20 -0.43 -7.52
CA SER A 114 -10.43 -1.56 -7.02
C SER A 114 -10.04 -2.57 -8.09
N ILE A 115 -8.91 -3.23 -7.87
CA ILE A 115 -8.42 -4.34 -8.69
C ILE A 115 -8.03 -5.48 -7.76
N ALA A 116 -8.59 -6.67 -7.98
CA ALA A 116 -8.17 -7.86 -7.26
C ALA A 116 -7.34 -8.76 -8.17
N VAL A 117 -6.27 -9.33 -7.63
CA VAL A 117 -5.35 -10.22 -8.33
C VAL A 117 -5.07 -11.48 -7.52
N GLU A 118 -4.78 -12.55 -8.22
CA GLU A 118 -4.31 -13.84 -7.71
C GLU A 118 -2.93 -14.07 -8.29
N HIS A 119 -1.95 -14.45 -7.49
CA HIS A 119 -0.66 -14.86 -8.00
C HIS A 119 -0.03 -15.99 -7.18
N ALA A 120 0.85 -16.78 -7.81
CA ALA A 120 1.52 -17.89 -7.16
C ALA A 120 2.97 -18.03 -7.62
N TYR A 121 3.88 -18.12 -6.66
CA TYR A 121 5.31 -18.38 -6.84
C TYR A 121 5.53 -19.87 -7.08
N GLN A 122 5.30 -20.32 -8.32
CA GLN A 122 5.50 -21.71 -8.71
C GLN A 122 6.88 -21.90 -9.35
N GLY A 123 7.70 -22.80 -8.80
CA GLY A 123 9.00 -23.18 -9.40
C GLY A 123 10.13 -22.16 -9.19
N CYS A 124 9.96 -21.21 -8.26
CA CYS A 124 10.91 -20.11 -8.01
C CYS A 124 11.46 -20.12 -6.56
N GLY A 125 11.51 -21.30 -5.93
CA GLY A 125 11.90 -21.47 -4.53
C GLY A 125 10.73 -21.93 -3.67
N ASN A 126 10.55 -21.30 -2.51
CA ASN A 126 9.42 -21.59 -1.63
C ASN A 126 8.11 -21.23 -2.33
N TYR A 127 7.14 -22.14 -2.27
CA TYR A 127 5.82 -21.91 -2.80
C TYR A 127 5.09 -20.87 -1.94
N GLU A 128 4.36 -19.99 -2.62
CA GLU A 128 3.51 -18.97 -2.02
C GLU A 128 2.38 -18.68 -2.99
N HIS A 129 1.14 -18.56 -2.49
CA HIS A 129 -0.06 -18.28 -3.24
C HIS A 129 -0.84 -17.16 -2.55
N ASP A 130 -1.05 -16.10 -3.32
CA ASP A 130 -1.51 -14.81 -2.83
C ASP A 130 -2.81 -14.37 -3.51
N VAL A 131 -3.66 -13.74 -2.71
CA VAL A 131 -4.83 -12.99 -3.17
C VAL A 131 -4.67 -11.55 -2.67
N SER A 132 -4.61 -10.59 -3.59
CA SER A 132 -4.46 -9.18 -3.27
C SER A 132 -5.65 -8.37 -3.76
N LEU A 133 -6.09 -7.40 -2.97
CA LEU A 133 -7.05 -6.38 -3.36
C LEU A 133 -6.41 -5.00 -3.23
N TYR A 134 -6.34 -4.28 -4.35
CA TYR A 134 -5.90 -2.90 -4.41
C TYR A 134 -7.14 -2.00 -4.47
N ILE A 135 -7.19 -1.00 -3.61
CA ILE A 135 -8.33 -0.10 -3.43
C ILE A 135 -7.85 1.33 -3.57
N LEU A 136 -8.60 2.12 -4.32
CA LEU A 136 -8.42 3.56 -4.39
C LEU A 136 -9.04 4.23 -3.17
N SER A 137 -8.28 5.09 -2.50
CA SER A 137 -8.78 6.04 -1.50
C SER A 137 -8.50 7.47 -1.97
N ASP A 138 -8.93 8.47 -1.21
CA ASP A 138 -8.71 9.88 -1.55
C ASP A 138 -7.23 10.31 -1.52
N THR A 139 -6.38 9.58 -0.79
CA THR A 139 -4.99 10.01 -0.50
C THR A 139 -3.94 8.90 -0.69
N ALA A 140 -4.37 7.72 -1.15
CA ALA A 140 -3.50 6.58 -1.34
C ALA A 140 -4.16 5.52 -2.25
N VAL A 141 -3.32 4.66 -2.82
CA VAL A 141 -3.72 3.31 -3.19
C VAL A 141 -3.37 2.37 -2.03
N VAL A 142 -4.34 1.58 -1.58
CA VAL A 142 -4.16 0.61 -0.48
C VAL A 142 -4.21 -0.80 -1.06
N GLY A 143 -3.14 -1.58 -0.87
CA GLY A 143 -3.13 -3.01 -1.16
C GLY A 143 -3.32 -3.81 0.12
N VAL A 144 -4.26 -4.75 0.12
CA VAL A 144 -4.41 -5.75 1.18
C VAL A 144 -4.20 -7.12 0.55
N THR A 145 -3.24 -7.89 1.04
CA THR A 145 -2.88 -9.21 0.50
C THR A 145 -3.00 -10.27 1.57
N TYR A 146 -3.64 -11.38 1.22
CA TYR A 146 -3.49 -12.65 1.92
C TYR A 146 -2.50 -13.52 1.16
N ALA A 147 -1.53 -14.08 1.87
CA ALA A 147 -0.53 -15.01 1.34
C ALA A 147 -0.59 -16.34 2.10
N SER A 148 -0.39 -17.44 1.37
CA SER A 148 -0.36 -18.80 1.91
C SER A 148 0.84 -19.57 1.36
N LYS A 149 1.56 -20.30 2.22
CA LYS A 149 2.62 -21.25 1.79
C LYS A 149 2.09 -22.54 1.18
N GLU A 150 0.78 -22.72 1.19
CA GLU A 150 0.08 -23.86 0.57
C GLU A 150 -0.80 -23.40 -0.59
N PRO A 151 -1.03 -24.24 -1.62
CA PRO A 151 -1.93 -23.91 -2.71
C PRO A 151 -3.35 -23.65 -2.24
N LEU A 152 -3.94 -22.54 -2.72
CA LEU A 152 -5.34 -22.23 -2.52
C LEU A 152 -6.21 -22.89 -3.59
N SER A 153 -7.35 -23.43 -3.18
CA SER A 153 -8.44 -23.81 -4.07
C SER A 153 -9.18 -22.58 -4.61
N GLU A 154 -9.95 -22.74 -5.67
CA GLU A 154 -10.79 -21.65 -6.21
C GLU A 154 -11.78 -21.08 -5.17
N GLU A 155 -12.29 -21.95 -4.29
CA GLU A 155 -13.16 -21.55 -3.19
C GLU A 155 -12.40 -20.68 -2.18
N GLN A 156 -11.17 -21.06 -1.82
CA GLN A 156 -10.32 -20.28 -0.92
C GLN A 156 -9.92 -18.94 -1.54
N VAL A 157 -9.59 -18.90 -2.84
CA VAL A 157 -9.32 -17.65 -3.56
C VAL A 157 -10.54 -16.72 -3.51
N THR A 158 -11.73 -17.27 -3.78
CA THR A 158 -12.99 -16.51 -3.72
C THR A 158 -13.29 -16.01 -2.30
N TYR A 159 -13.06 -16.86 -1.29
CA TYR A 159 -13.22 -16.53 0.11
C TYR A 159 -12.33 -15.34 0.50
N TRP A 160 -11.03 -15.42 0.20
CA TRP A 160 -10.08 -14.37 0.56
C TRP A 160 -10.36 -13.06 -0.17
N TYR A 161 -10.67 -13.11 -1.47
CA TYR A 161 -11.09 -11.91 -2.19
C TYR A 161 -12.29 -11.22 -1.49
N ARG A 162 -13.29 -11.97 -1.05
CA ARG A 162 -14.44 -11.41 -0.32
C ARG A 162 -14.04 -10.80 1.02
N LYS A 163 -13.21 -11.50 1.80
CA LYS A 163 -12.73 -10.99 3.10
C LYS A 163 -11.90 -9.71 2.98
N LEU A 164 -11.04 -9.63 1.98
CA LEU A 164 -10.29 -8.42 1.70
C LEU A 164 -11.20 -7.26 1.28
N ALA A 165 -12.28 -7.53 0.56
CA ALA A 165 -13.26 -6.54 0.14
C ALA A 165 -14.19 -6.04 1.27
N GLU A 166 -14.45 -6.88 2.29
CA GLU A 166 -15.12 -6.47 3.53
C GLU A 166 -14.24 -5.51 4.35
N GLY A 167 -12.91 -5.61 4.18
CA GLY A 167 -11.92 -4.81 4.88
C GLY A 167 -11.68 -5.27 6.33
N PRO A 168 -10.60 -4.82 6.97
CA PRO A 168 -10.41 -5.08 8.40
C PRO A 168 -11.53 -4.40 9.18
N ALA A 169 -12.26 -5.16 10.01
CA ALA A 169 -13.29 -4.59 10.87
C ALA A 169 -12.69 -3.48 11.75
N LYS A 170 -13.41 -2.36 11.85
CA LYS A 170 -13.03 -1.20 12.69
C LYS A 170 -13.09 -1.52 14.17
#